data_AF-A0A7K2SKC2-F1
#
_entry.id   AF-A0A7K2SKC2-F1
#
_cell.length_a   1.000
_cell.length_b   1.000
_cell.length_c   1.000
_cell.angle_alpha   90.00
_cell.angle_beta   90.00
_cell.angle_gamma   90.00
#
_symmetry.space_group_name_H-M   'P 1'
#
loop_
_entity.id
_entity.type
_entity.pdbx_description
1 polymer ?
#
loop_
_entity_poly.entity_id
_entity_poly.type
_entity_poly.pdbx_seq_one_letter_code
_entity_poly.pdbx_strand_id
1 'polypeptide(L)'
;MRNGEDGIVTDPGGGGGTGDLRRGVGALEKFKSRVDALLADFEGSAASKTKVADQKVSRASLSGPNAHFAEADGLYTQYNRVHSSLVSLSKSLGDQIEYLSLGVHAAAVGFDNVEDDVRRRFYEIQTRMDEEREKHAERARNAKPEQENNDKQSDSGWGAE
;
A
#
# COMPACT_ATOMS: atom_id res chain seq x y z
N MET A 1 -10.28 33.44 -72.84
CA MET A 1 -11.44 34.23 -72.36
C MET A 1 -12.34 33.31 -71.56
N ARG A 2 -12.79 33.78 -70.38
CA ARG A 2 -13.66 33.14 -69.36
C ARG A 2 -12.92 32.21 -68.38
N ASN A 3 -12.56 32.68 -67.17
CA ASN A 3 -13.38 32.93 -65.95
C ASN A 3 -13.89 31.60 -65.38
N GLY A 4 -13.79 31.20 -64.12
CA GLY A 4 -13.51 31.79 -62.80
C GLY A 4 -14.09 30.79 -61.76
N GLU A 5 -14.00 31.10 -60.46
CA GLU A 5 -14.74 30.47 -59.33
C GLU A 5 -13.99 29.43 -58.48
N ASP A 6 -13.38 29.98 -57.42
CA ASP A 6 -13.29 29.57 -56.02
C ASP A 6 -13.72 28.16 -55.60
N GLY A 7 -12.78 27.49 -54.92
CA GLY A 7 -13.04 26.36 -54.05
C GLY A 7 -12.05 26.37 -52.89
N ILE A 8 -12.32 27.18 -51.87
CA ILE A 8 -11.73 27.05 -50.54
C ILE A 8 -12.05 25.64 -50.04
N VAL A 9 -11.06 24.75 -50.00
CA VAL A 9 -11.15 23.52 -49.23
C VAL A 9 -10.75 23.86 -47.80
N THR A 10 -11.67 24.46 -47.07
CA THR A 10 -11.71 24.32 -45.61
C THR A 10 -12.02 22.86 -45.34
N ASP A 11 -11.03 22.11 -44.86
CA ASP A 11 -11.26 20.86 -44.16
C ASP A 11 -11.91 21.18 -42.80
N PRO A 12 -13.15 20.74 -42.53
CA PRO A 12 -13.72 20.77 -41.19
C PRO A 12 -13.76 19.32 -40.69
N GLY A 13 -12.59 18.76 -40.37
CA GLY A 13 -12.45 17.37 -39.94
C GLY A 13 -12.15 17.18 -38.45
N GLY A 14 -12.70 18.01 -37.57
CA GLY A 14 -12.62 17.83 -36.12
C GLY A 14 -13.37 16.58 -35.64
N GLY A 15 -12.73 15.42 -35.69
CA GLY A 15 -13.33 14.11 -35.36
C GLY A 15 -12.66 13.37 -34.20
N GLY A 16 -12.03 14.07 -33.25
CA GLY A 16 -11.22 13.45 -32.17
C GLY A 16 -11.93 13.18 -30.84
N GLY A 17 -13.14 13.69 -30.60
CA GLY A 17 -13.68 13.79 -29.23
C GLY A 17 -14.29 12.50 -28.67
N THR A 18 -15.15 11.81 -29.41
CA THR A 18 -16.00 10.75 -28.84
C THR A 18 -15.37 9.36 -28.92
N GLY A 19 -14.61 9.06 -29.97
CA GLY A 19 -13.95 7.77 -30.14
C GLY A 19 -12.82 7.54 -29.13
N ASP A 20 -12.05 8.59 -28.83
CA ASP A 20 -10.92 8.52 -27.91
C ASP A 20 -11.39 8.42 -26.45
N LEU A 21 -12.44 9.16 -26.08
CA LEU A 21 -13.11 9.02 -24.79
C LEU A 21 -13.68 7.61 -24.58
N ARG A 22 -14.34 7.04 -25.59
CA ARG A 22 -14.92 5.69 -25.48
C ARG A 22 -13.86 4.60 -25.34
N ARG A 23 -12.71 4.77 -26.03
CA ARG A 23 -11.52 3.92 -25.85
C ARG A 23 -10.92 4.12 -24.45
N GLY A 24 -10.88 5.35 -23.94
CA GLY A 24 -10.39 5.70 -22.61
C GLY A 24 -11.22 5.07 -21.48
N VAL A 25 -12.55 5.18 -21.54
CA VAL A 25 -13.47 4.55 -20.57
C VAL A 25 -13.29 3.03 -20.57
N GLY A 26 -13.28 2.40 -21.75
CA GLY A 26 -13.06 0.96 -21.85
C GLY A 26 -11.66 0.50 -21.40
N ALA A 27 -10.65 1.37 -21.45
CA ALA A 27 -9.32 1.08 -20.87
C ALA A 27 -9.35 1.18 -19.34
N LEU A 28 -10.08 2.15 -18.79
CA LEU A 28 -10.20 2.39 -17.37
C LEU A 28 -11.00 1.27 -16.67
N GLU A 29 -12.07 0.78 -17.29
CA GLU A 29 -12.81 -0.40 -16.83
C GLU A 29 -11.94 -1.67 -16.78
N LYS A 30 -11.12 -1.90 -17.81
CA LYS A 30 -10.18 -3.03 -17.83
C LYS A 30 -9.12 -2.90 -16.75
N PHE A 31 -8.64 -1.68 -16.49
CA PHE A 31 -7.71 -1.43 -15.41
C PHE A 31 -8.35 -1.72 -14.05
N LYS A 32 -9.56 -1.22 -13.79
CA LYS A 32 -10.34 -1.53 -12.59
C LYS A 32 -10.45 -3.03 -12.37
N SER A 33 -10.87 -3.78 -13.39
CA SER A 33 -11.02 -5.23 -13.30
C SER A 33 -9.72 -5.94 -12.91
N ARG A 34 -8.57 -5.48 -13.41
CA ARG A 34 -7.26 -6.04 -13.03
C ARG A 34 -6.90 -5.71 -11.58
N VAL A 35 -7.18 -4.49 -11.13
CA VAL A 35 -6.92 -4.06 -9.74
C VAL A 35 -7.82 -4.82 -8.77
N ASP A 36 -9.10 -5.01 -9.11
CA ASP A 36 -10.04 -5.82 -8.32
C ASP A 36 -9.59 -7.28 -8.22
N ALA A 37 -9.12 -7.86 -9.33
CA ALA A 37 -8.57 -9.21 -9.34
C ALA A 37 -7.33 -9.31 -8.43
N LEU A 38 -6.42 -8.34 -8.51
CA LEU A 38 -5.24 -8.28 -7.62
C LEU A 38 -5.64 -8.15 -6.15
N LEU A 39 -6.66 -7.36 -5.82
CA LEU A 39 -7.16 -7.25 -4.45
C LEU A 39 -7.72 -8.59 -3.96
N ALA A 40 -8.54 -9.26 -4.79
CA ALA A 40 -9.11 -10.55 -4.46
C ALA A 40 -8.02 -11.63 -4.28
N ASP A 41 -7.04 -11.68 -5.19
CA ASP A 41 -5.91 -12.61 -5.11
C ASP A 41 -5.06 -12.33 -3.86
N PHE A 42 -4.82 -11.07 -3.55
CA PHE A 42 -4.08 -10.66 -2.36
C PHE A 42 -4.81 -11.07 -1.08
N GLU A 43 -6.10 -10.78 -0.95
CA GLU A 43 -6.94 -11.17 0.20
C GLU A 43 -7.09 -12.69 0.35
N GLY A 44 -7.12 -13.42 -0.78
CA GLY A 44 -7.12 -14.88 -0.81
C GLY A 44 -5.77 -15.53 -0.47
N SER A 45 -4.67 -14.77 -0.58
CA SER A 45 -3.32 -15.28 -0.36
C SER A 45 -2.97 -15.47 1.12
N ALA A 46 -1.88 -16.20 1.39
CA ALA A 46 -1.30 -16.29 2.72
C ALA A 46 -0.78 -14.95 3.26
N ALA A 47 -0.60 -13.96 2.38
CA ALA A 47 -0.14 -12.63 2.73
C ALA A 47 -1.28 -11.68 3.13
N SER A 48 -2.55 -12.10 3.07
CA SER A 48 -3.66 -11.24 3.49
C SER A 48 -3.60 -10.93 4.97
N LYS A 49 -4.14 -9.77 5.35
CA LYS A 49 -4.03 -9.26 6.72
C LYS A 49 -4.57 -10.28 7.72
N THR A 50 -5.69 -10.91 7.39
CA THR A 50 -6.34 -11.93 8.22
C THR A 50 -5.45 -13.15 8.37
N LYS A 51 -4.93 -13.70 7.26
CA LYS A 51 -4.09 -14.90 7.28
C LYS A 51 -2.75 -14.68 7.97
N VAL A 52 -2.16 -13.50 7.80
CA VAL A 52 -0.94 -13.12 8.53
C VAL A 52 -1.25 -12.95 10.00
N ALA A 53 -2.34 -12.28 10.38
CA ALA A 53 -2.72 -12.07 11.78
C ALA A 53 -3.05 -13.37 12.53
N ASP A 54 -3.52 -14.40 11.84
CA ASP A 54 -3.81 -15.72 12.41
C ASP A 54 -2.54 -16.54 12.72
N GLN A 55 -1.40 -16.21 12.09
CA GLN A 55 -0.11 -16.88 12.34
C GLN A 55 0.48 -16.40 13.66
N LYS A 56 -0.05 -16.88 14.79
CA LYS A 56 0.42 -16.55 16.13
C LYS A 56 1.21 -17.72 16.72
N VAL A 57 2.36 -17.41 17.31
CA VAL A 57 3.15 -18.34 18.12
C VAL A 57 2.95 -17.97 19.58
N SER A 58 2.64 -18.93 20.44
CA SER A 58 2.55 -18.68 21.88
C SER A 58 3.95 -18.70 22.51
N ARG A 59 4.18 -17.89 23.55
CA ARG A 59 5.46 -17.94 24.30
C ARG A 59 5.75 -19.34 24.83
N ALA A 60 4.72 -20.03 25.30
CA ALA A 60 4.84 -21.40 25.80
C ALA A 60 5.30 -22.41 24.72
N SER A 61 5.08 -22.14 23.44
CA SER A 61 5.58 -22.98 22.34
C SER A 61 7.09 -22.86 22.14
N LEU A 62 7.73 -21.81 22.66
CA LEU A 62 9.16 -21.54 22.56
C LEU A 62 9.94 -22.07 23.78
N SER A 63 9.27 -22.71 24.73
CA SER A 63 9.85 -23.26 25.95
C SER A 63 9.25 -24.61 26.32
N GLY A 64 10.03 -25.51 26.91
CA GLY A 64 9.49 -26.75 27.46
C GLY A 64 8.54 -26.51 28.64
N PRO A 65 7.64 -27.46 28.97
CA PRO A 65 6.65 -27.33 30.06
C PRO A 65 7.23 -26.96 31.43
N ASN A 66 8.50 -27.27 31.68
CA ASN A 66 9.20 -27.06 32.95
C ASN A 66 10.56 -26.34 32.79
N ALA A 67 10.79 -25.65 31.67
CA ALA A 67 12.07 -24.97 31.41
C ALA A 67 11.85 -23.51 31.02
N HIS A 68 12.17 -22.58 31.93
CA HIS A 68 12.15 -21.15 31.66
C HIS A 68 13.47 -20.73 31.01
N PHE A 69 13.53 -20.78 29.68
CA PHE A 69 14.60 -20.14 28.92
C PHE A 69 14.29 -18.65 28.78
N ALA A 70 15.20 -17.80 29.27
CA ALA A 70 15.07 -16.34 29.16
C ALA A 70 15.25 -15.87 27.70
N GLU A 71 16.05 -16.59 26.92
CA GLU A 71 16.27 -16.37 25.49
C GLU A 71 14.98 -16.56 24.68
N ALA A 72 14.07 -17.41 25.16
CA ALA A 72 12.77 -17.61 24.52
C ALA A 72 11.89 -16.34 24.59
N ASP A 73 12.04 -15.51 25.62
CA ASP A 73 11.34 -14.23 25.73
C ASP A 73 11.87 -13.20 24.73
N GLY A 74 13.19 -13.21 24.49
CA GLY A 74 13.81 -12.40 23.44
C GLY A 74 13.32 -12.78 22.05
N LEU A 75 13.32 -14.08 21.73
CA LEU A 75 12.80 -14.59 20.46
C LEU A 75 11.30 -14.29 20.29
N TYR A 76 10.49 -14.50 21.33
CA TYR A 76 9.07 -14.19 21.33
C TYR A 76 8.81 -12.70 21.06
N THR A 77 9.58 -11.83 21.68
CA THR A 77 9.49 -10.37 21.49
C THR A 77 9.78 -9.99 20.05
N GLN A 78 10.87 -10.51 19.47
CA GLN A 78 11.25 -10.19 18.10
C GLN A 78 10.29 -10.79 17.07
N TYR A 79 9.80 -12.00 17.32
CA TYR A 79 8.74 -12.60 16.52
C TYR A 79 7.50 -11.70 16.48
N ASN A 80 7.00 -11.26 17.64
CA ASN A 80 5.81 -10.40 17.69
C ASN A 80 6.04 -9.04 17.01
N ARG A 81 7.25 -8.48 17.09
CA ARG A 81 7.62 -7.25 16.37
C ARG A 81 7.53 -7.42 14.86
N VAL A 82 8.10 -8.51 14.32
CA VAL A 82 8.05 -8.81 12.89
C VAL A 82 6.63 -9.13 12.45
N HIS A 83 5.94 -9.99 13.19
CA HIS A 83 4.55 -10.35 12.92
C HIS A 83 3.65 -9.11 12.87
N SER A 84 3.75 -8.21 13.86
CA SER A 84 2.98 -6.95 13.87
C SER A 84 3.30 -6.07 12.67
N SER A 85 4.58 -5.98 12.28
CA SER A 85 5.00 -5.23 11.09
C SER A 85 4.42 -5.82 9.80
N LEU A 86 4.39 -7.15 9.67
CA LEU A 86 3.83 -7.84 8.51
C LEU A 86 2.30 -7.67 8.43
N VAL A 87 1.58 -7.76 9.55
CA VAL A 87 0.14 -7.50 9.60
C VAL A 87 -0.16 -6.06 9.17
N SER A 88 0.63 -5.09 9.66
CA SER A 88 0.50 -3.68 9.31
C SER A 88 0.76 -3.43 7.82
N LEU A 89 1.81 -4.04 7.28
CA LEU A 89 2.17 -3.93 5.86
C LEU A 89 1.09 -4.53 4.97
N SER A 90 0.62 -5.73 5.31
CA SER A 90 -0.42 -6.42 4.55
C SER A 90 -1.71 -5.61 4.52
N LYS A 91 -2.14 -5.06 5.66
CA LYS A 91 -3.26 -4.12 5.74
C LYS A 91 -3.05 -2.93 4.81
N SER A 92 -1.92 -2.23 4.92
CA SER A 92 -1.64 -1.03 4.12
C SER A 92 -1.65 -1.32 2.62
N LEU A 93 -1.13 -2.48 2.21
CA LEU A 93 -1.15 -2.89 0.80
C LEU A 93 -2.58 -3.14 0.30
N GLY A 94 -3.40 -3.87 1.06
CA GLY A 94 -4.82 -4.07 0.72
C GLY A 94 -5.57 -2.75 0.58
N ASP A 95 -5.35 -1.83 1.54
CA ASP A 95 -5.94 -0.48 1.54
C ASP A 95 -5.56 0.32 0.28
N GLN A 96 -4.28 0.27 -0.13
CA GLN A 96 -3.80 0.96 -1.33
C GLN A 96 -4.40 0.40 -2.62
N ILE A 97 -4.54 -0.93 -2.72
CA ILE A 97 -5.14 -1.56 -3.92
C ILE A 97 -6.64 -1.24 -3.99
N GLU A 98 -7.35 -1.29 -2.86
CA GLU A 98 -8.78 -0.93 -2.79
C GLU A 98 -9.00 0.55 -3.15
N TYR A 99 -8.18 1.45 -2.59
CA TYR A 99 -8.20 2.87 -2.94
C TYR A 99 -8.00 3.13 -4.44
N LEU A 100 -7.05 2.43 -5.07
CA LEU A 100 -6.83 2.51 -6.51
C LEU A 100 -8.05 2.04 -7.31
N SER A 101 -8.67 0.93 -6.93
CA SER A 101 -9.88 0.45 -7.62
C SER A 101 -11.03 1.45 -7.56
N LEU A 102 -11.28 2.01 -6.37
CA LEU A 102 -12.35 3.00 -6.14
C LEU A 102 -12.07 4.30 -6.91
N GLY A 103 -10.83 4.80 -6.91
CA GLY A 103 -10.46 6.01 -7.65
C GLY A 103 -10.62 5.85 -9.16
N VAL A 104 -10.25 4.69 -9.70
CA VAL A 104 -10.43 4.34 -11.12
C VAL A 104 -11.91 4.23 -11.47
N HIS A 105 -12.71 3.60 -10.59
CA HIS A 105 -14.14 3.52 -10.77
C HIS A 105 -14.79 4.89 -10.82
N ALA A 106 -14.43 5.77 -9.88
CA ALA A 106 -14.92 7.14 -9.82
C ALA A 106 -14.56 7.96 -11.07
N ALA A 107 -13.36 7.74 -11.62
CA ALA A 107 -12.93 8.37 -12.86
C ALA A 107 -13.67 7.81 -14.11
N ALA A 108 -14.13 6.55 -14.07
CA ALA A 108 -14.84 5.91 -15.19
C ALA A 108 -16.29 6.35 -15.32
N VAL A 109 -17.02 6.45 -14.19
CA VAL A 109 -18.45 6.84 -14.19
C VAL A 109 -18.66 8.35 -14.04
N GLY A 110 -17.60 9.08 -13.66
CA GLY A 110 -17.64 10.49 -13.31
C GLY A 110 -18.06 10.66 -11.85
N PHE A 111 -17.33 11.51 -11.10
CA PHE A 111 -17.46 11.61 -9.64
C PHE A 111 -18.91 11.88 -9.17
N ASP A 112 -19.70 12.63 -9.94
CA ASP A 112 -21.11 12.95 -9.65
C ASP A 112 -22.07 11.75 -9.80
N ASN A 113 -21.70 10.74 -10.59
CA ASN A 113 -22.48 9.52 -10.81
C ASN A 113 -22.05 8.35 -9.92
N VAL A 114 -21.02 8.54 -9.08
CA VAL A 114 -20.55 7.51 -8.16
C VAL A 114 -21.58 7.27 -7.06
N GLU A 115 -21.83 6.01 -6.75
CA GLU A 115 -22.71 5.62 -5.66
C GLU A 115 -22.18 6.11 -4.30
N ASP A 116 -23.09 6.50 -3.39
CA ASP A 116 -22.71 7.08 -2.10
C ASP A 116 -21.90 6.11 -1.22
N ASP A 117 -22.10 4.81 -1.36
CA ASP A 117 -21.33 3.78 -0.67
C ASP A 117 -19.87 3.72 -1.15
N VAL A 118 -19.65 3.83 -2.46
CA VAL A 118 -18.30 3.92 -3.07
C VAL A 118 -17.59 5.18 -2.60
N ARG A 119 -18.27 6.34 -2.61
CA ARG A 119 -17.71 7.60 -2.08
C ARG A 119 -17.34 7.46 -0.61
N ARG A 120 -18.26 6.94 0.21
CA ARG A 120 -18.02 6.72 1.64
C ARG A 120 -16.81 5.80 1.86
N ARG A 121 -16.73 4.70 1.12
CA ARG A 121 -15.65 3.73 1.24
C ARG A 121 -14.30 4.31 0.84
N PHE A 122 -14.27 5.12 -0.22
CA PHE A 122 -13.08 5.85 -0.66
C PHE A 122 -12.54 6.75 0.45
N TYR A 123 -13.40 7.57 1.06
CA TYR A 123 -13.01 8.46 2.15
C TYR A 123 -12.58 7.67 3.41
N GLU A 124 -13.26 6.58 3.75
CA GLU A 124 -12.87 5.72 4.86
C GLU A 124 -11.43 5.21 4.71
N ILE A 125 -11.10 4.70 3.53
CA ILE A 125 -9.76 4.17 3.25
C ILE A 125 -8.74 5.30 3.21
N GLN A 126 -9.08 6.44 2.62
CA GLN A 126 -8.21 7.62 2.58
C GLN A 126 -7.84 8.07 4.00
N THR A 127 -8.83 8.28 4.88
CA THR A 127 -8.60 8.67 6.28
C THR A 127 -7.73 7.63 6.99
N ARG A 128 -8.01 6.35 6.81
CA ARG A 128 -7.23 5.28 7.42
C ARG A 128 -5.77 5.30 6.95
N MET A 129 -5.51 5.52 5.67
CA MET A 129 -4.16 5.63 5.12
C MET A 129 -3.40 6.85 5.67
N ASP A 130 -4.07 7.99 5.80
CA ASP A 130 -3.49 9.21 6.36
C ASP A 130 -3.11 9.01 7.83
N GLU A 131 -3.99 8.40 8.62
CA GLU A 131 -3.70 8.06 10.02
C GLU A 131 -2.50 7.12 10.16
N GLU A 132 -2.40 6.07 9.33
CA GLU A 132 -1.24 5.17 9.36
C GLU A 132 0.05 5.94 9.00
N ARG A 133 0.00 6.82 8.01
CA ARG A 133 1.15 7.66 7.62
C ARG A 133 1.60 8.56 8.76
N GLU A 134 0.67 9.17 9.47
CA GLU A 134 0.95 10.00 10.64
C GLU A 134 1.57 9.17 11.78
N LYS A 135 0.96 8.03 12.14
CA LYS A 135 1.51 7.11 13.16
C LYS A 135 2.93 6.66 12.82
N HIS A 136 3.22 6.39 11.54
CA HIS A 136 4.56 6.04 11.08
C HIS A 136 5.54 7.22 11.20
N ALA A 137 5.11 8.44 10.86
CA ALA A 137 5.93 9.64 11.01
C ALA A 137 6.22 9.96 12.50
N GLU A 138 5.24 9.79 13.38
CA GLU A 138 5.41 9.94 14.83
C GLU A 138 6.39 8.91 15.40
N ARG A 139 6.26 7.63 15.01
CA ARG A 139 7.22 6.59 15.42
C ARG A 139 8.63 6.90 14.95
N ALA A 140 8.80 7.41 13.74
CA ALA A 140 10.10 7.83 13.22
C ALA A 140 10.70 9.02 13.99
N ARG A 141 9.86 9.99 14.40
CA ARG A 141 10.29 11.12 15.23
C ARG A 141 10.64 10.72 16.67
N ASN A 142 9.92 9.74 17.21
CA ASN A 142 10.08 9.26 18.58
C ASN A 142 11.17 8.18 18.73
N ALA A 143 11.63 7.59 17.62
CA ALA A 143 12.83 6.76 17.60
C ALA A 143 14.05 7.66 17.84
N LYS A 144 14.55 7.68 19.09
CA LYS A 144 15.83 8.32 19.41
C LYS A 144 16.92 7.75 18.50
N PRO A 145 17.90 8.56 18.03
CA PRO A 145 19.09 8.01 17.42
C PRO A 145 19.74 7.08 18.44
N GLU A 146 19.83 5.79 18.11
CA GLU A 146 20.61 4.81 18.85
C GLU A 146 22.00 5.42 19.05
N GLN A 147 22.41 5.60 20.30
CA GLN A 147 23.72 6.09 20.68
C GLN A 147 24.79 5.35 19.87
N GLU A 148 25.60 6.10 19.11
CA GLU A 148 26.94 5.67 18.73
C GLU A 148 27.61 5.14 20.00
N ASN A 149 27.80 3.82 20.05
CA ASN A 149 28.50 3.16 21.13
C ASN A 149 29.94 3.66 21.10
N ASN A 150 30.21 4.62 21.98
CA ASN A 150 31.35 4.75 22.87
C ASN A 150 32.50 3.73 22.66
N ASP A 151 33.18 3.78 21.53
CA ASP A 151 34.55 3.27 21.37
C ASP A 151 35.54 4.26 22.00
N LYS A 152 35.30 4.64 23.27
CA LYS A 152 36.36 5.18 24.12
C LYS A 152 37.18 4.01 24.61
N GLN A 153 38.15 3.63 23.78
CA GLN A 153 39.53 3.43 24.18
C GLN A 153 39.70 2.81 25.58
N SER A 154 39.38 1.52 25.69
CA SER A 154 39.95 0.66 26.72
C SER A 154 41.20 0.00 26.15
N ASP A 155 42.24 0.80 25.94
CA ASP A 155 43.60 0.25 25.83
C ASP A 155 44.13 0.04 27.25
N SER A 156 43.55 -0.94 27.93
CA SER A 156 44.12 -1.54 29.13
C SER A 156 45.07 -2.62 28.67
N GLY A 157 46.36 -2.36 28.92
CA GLY A 157 47.47 -3.06 28.31
C GLY A 157 47.55 -4.55 28.58
N TRP A 158 48.04 -5.25 27.55
CA TRP A 158 48.72 -6.53 27.63
C TRP A 158 49.75 -6.64 26.49
N GLY A 159 51.04 -6.68 26.85
CA GLY A 159 52.07 -7.49 26.15
C GLY A 159 52.99 -6.81 25.13
N ALA A 160 54.25 -6.56 25.55
CA ALA A 160 55.53 -6.46 24.81
C ALA A 160 56.42 -5.42 25.56
N GLU A 161 57.62 -5.66 26.08
CA GLU A 161 58.64 -6.72 26.06
C GLU A 161 59.43 -6.65 27.38
#